data_AF-A0A358PAS8-F1
#
_entry.id   AF-A0A358PAS8-F1
#
_cell.length_a   1.000
_cell.length_b   1.000
_cell.length_c   1.000
_cell.angle_alpha   90.00
_cell.angle_beta   90.00
_cell.angle_gamma   90.00
#
_symmetry.space_group_name_H-M   'P 1'
#
loop_
_entity.id
_entity.type
_entity.pdbx_description
1 polymer ?
#
loop_
_entity_poly.entity_id
_entity_poly.type
_entity_poly.pdbx_seq_one_letter_code
_entity_poly.pdbx_strand_id
1 'polypeptide(L)'
;MLDMPETTTKTIDVGAVLQARMPSLKHYPAPLCRFLIWSLRTFVNEDRINQFLQRHGYLKGFDFIDQVFDELQIDYLVRHDEIKNIPVTGRVLIVANHPLGGLDGLALLRLVGKIRRDVSIVVNELLCNVNSLNSIFLPVDAFGGETHKADLDRIINALNQDRAVIIFPAGAVSRAGPKGIRDGKWLSGFLRIAEKTSAPILPIHIRARNSMLFYLVAKLSATLSMLMLPREMTGFKGNISLTIGNPIPIGDFESLPMGRREKAQLVNRHLRRLGRGKPPVFKTPKGIIHPVSRKALRDELKSAEKLGITADNKHILLVDYAENTAVMDEIGRLRELTFRSVGEGTGQSKDIDQFDLYYRHLLLWDDDRLEIAGAYRLGEIWRWQEHPKSRLYSQSLFDYQPSMQPLFEQGLELGRSFVQPQYWGLRSLDYLWQGIGAYLRSHTQVRYLFG
;
A
#
# COMPACT_ATOMS: atom_id res chain seq x y z
N MET A 1 -3.69 -25.56 37.39
CA MET A 1 -2.97 -25.86 36.14
C MET A 1 -3.98 -25.76 35.02
N LEU A 2 -3.91 -24.70 34.23
CA LEU A 2 -4.76 -24.56 33.03
C LEU A 2 -4.05 -25.34 31.92
N ASP A 3 -4.70 -26.39 31.41
CA ASP A 3 -4.25 -27.13 30.23
C ASP A 3 -4.17 -26.18 29.04
N MET A 4 -2.94 -25.92 28.61
CA MET A 4 -2.65 -25.22 27.37
C MET A 4 -2.93 -26.19 26.21
N PRO A 5 -3.74 -25.82 25.20
CA PRO A 5 -3.96 -26.68 24.06
C PRO A 5 -2.63 -26.97 23.35
N GLU A 6 -2.32 -28.26 23.16
CA GLU A 6 -1.20 -28.72 22.34
C GLU A 6 -1.44 -28.29 20.89
N THR A 7 -1.04 -27.08 20.52
CA THR A 7 -0.83 -26.75 19.11
C THR A 7 0.41 -27.50 18.67
N THR A 8 0.25 -28.69 18.10
CA THR A 8 1.34 -29.43 17.44
C THR A 8 1.85 -28.63 16.26
N THR A 9 2.84 -27.76 16.50
CA THR A 9 3.60 -27.07 15.47
C THR A 9 4.39 -28.13 14.72
N LYS A 10 4.07 -28.36 13.43
CA LYS A 10 4.90 -29.22 12.58
C LYS A 10 6.32 -28.65 12.55
N THR A 11 7.28 -29.46 12.99
CA THR A 11 8.70 -29.15 12.87
C THR A 11 9.11 -29.17 11.41
N ILE A 12 9.98 -28.24 11.01
CA ILE A 12 10.59 -28.28 9.68
C ILE A 12 11.54 -29.50 9.66
N ASP A 13 11.29 -30.42 8.74
CA ASP A 13 12.13 -31.60 8.49
C ASP A 13 12.79 -31.47 7.12
N VAL A 14 14.05 -31.01 7.10
CA VAL A 14 14.84 -30.87 5.87
C VAL A 14 15.06 -32.23 5.20
N GLY A 15 15.14 -33.32 5.98
CA GLY A 15 15.31 -34.68 5.47
C GLY A 15 14.10 -35.15 4.67
N ALA A 16 12.89 -34.94 5.20
CA ALA A 16 11.65 -35.28 4.51
C ALA A 16 11.46 -34.47 3.21
N VAL A 17 11.77 -33.17 3.24
CA VAL A 17 11.69 -32.31 2.05
C VAL A 17 12.70 -32.74 0.97
N LEU A 18 13.92 -33.09 1.37
CA LEU A 18 14.97 -33.57 0.45
C LEU A 18 14.59 -34.91 -0.19
N GLN A 19 14.06 -35.86 0.60
CA GLN A 19 13.63 -37.17 0.11
C GLN A 19 12.41 -37.09 -0.82
N ALA A 20 11.48 -36.17 -0.56
CA ALA A 20 10.32 -35.95 -1.43
C ALA A 20 10.70 -35.37 -2.80
N ARG A 21 11.76 -34.56 -2.88
CA ARG A 21 12.19 -33.88 -4.11
C ARG A 21 13.28 -34.62 -4.89
N MET A 22 14.10 -35.43 -4.21
CA MET A 22 15.16 -36.23 -4.83
C MET A 22 14.98 -37.71 -4.47
N PRO A 23 13.98 -38.41 -5.04
CA PRO A 23 13.76 -39.83 -4.77
C PRO A 23 14.96 -40.72 -5.14
N SER A 24 15.86 -40.23 -6.00
CA SER A 24 17.15 -40.86 -6.33
C SER A 24 18.10 -40.99 -5.13
N LEU A 25 17.97 -40.17 -4.08
CA LEU A 25 18.76 -40.31 -2.85
C LEU A 25 18.54 -41.65 -2.13
N LYS A 26 17.44 -42.36 -2.40
CA LYS A 26 17.19 -43.71 -1.87
C LYS A 26 18.16 -44.77 -2.41
N HIS A 27 18.87 -44.48 -3.51
CA HIS A 27 19.79 -45.42 -4.16
C HIS A 27 21.24 -45.30 -3.65
N TYR A 28 21.53 -44.35 -2.76
CA TYR A 28 22.86 -44.16 -2.17
C TYR A 28 22.99 -44.90 -0.82
N PRO A 29 24.22 -45.25 -0.39
CA PRO A 29 24.43 -45.97 0.88
C PRO A 29 23.83 -45.23 2.07
N ALA A 30 23.12 -45.94 2.95
CA ALA A 30 22.49 -45.40 4.16
C ALA A 30 23.42 -44.53 5.07
N PRO A 31 24.72 -44.85 5.27
CA PRO A 31 25.60 -43.95 6.04
C PRO A 31 25.89 -42.63 5.31
N LEU A 32 26.03 -42.65 3.98
CA LEU A 32 26.24 -41.45 3.17
C LEU A 32 25.00 -40.56 3.14
N CYS A 33 23.80 -41.15 3.01
CA CYS A 33 22.55 -40.40 3.08
C CYS A 33 22.32 -39.79 4.47
N ARG A 34 22.63 -40.53 5.55
CA ARG A 34 22.54 -39.99 6.91
C ARG A 34 23.51 -38.84 7.15
N PHE A 35 24.75 -38.95 6.66
CA PHE A 35 25.74 -37.88 6.72
C PHE A 35 25.30 -36.64 5.93
N LEU A 36 24.78 -36.81 4.71
CA LEU A 36 24.27 -35.72 3.88
C LEU A 36 23.04 -35.02 4.49
N ILE A 37 22.11 -35.78 5.08
CA ILE A 37 20.96 -35.20 5.76
C ILE A 37 21.44 -34.43 7.01
N TRP A 38 22.32 -35.01 7.82
CA TRP A 38 22.89 -34.33 9.00
C TRP A 38 23.65 -33.05 8.62
N SER A 39 24.46 -33.09 7.56
CA SER A 39 25.20 -31.93 7.09
C SER A 39 24.26 -30.83 6.59
N LEU A 40 23.19 -31.18 5.87
CA LEU A 40 22.17 -30.24 5.42
C LEU A 40 21.36 -29.64 6.56
N ARG A 41 20.98 -30.42 7.59
CA ARG A 41 20.28 -29.91 8.79
C ARG A 41 21.12 -28.86 9.51
N THR A 42 22.40 -29.17 9.72
CA THR A 42 23.37 -28.24 10.32
C THR A 42 23.62 -27.02 9.43
N PHE A 43 23.61 -27.21 8.11
CA PHE A 43 23.81 -26.14 7.13
C PHE A 43 22.64 -25.17 7.02
N VAL A 44 21.40 -25.66 7.21
CA VAL A 44 20.16 -24.87 7.21
C VAL A 44 19.89 -24.25 8.59
N ASN A 45 20.60 -24.71 9.62
CA ASN A 45 20.40 -24.33 11.03
C ASN A 45 18.98 -24.71 11.52
N GLU A 46 18.53 -25.90 11.11
CA GLU A 46 17.17 -26.41 11.36
C GLU A 46 16.79 -26.39 12.84
N ASP A 47 17.71 -26.79 13.73
CA ASP A 47 17.44 -26.87 15.17
C ASP A 47 17.09 -25.51 15.76
N ARG A 48 17.78 -24.43 15.36
CA ARG A 48 17.48 -23.07 15.84
C ARG A 48 16.09 -22.62 15.37
N ILE A 49 15.72 -22.94 14.13
CA ILE A 49 14.41 -22.60 13.57
C ILE A 49 13.32 -23.40 14.27
N ASN A 50 13.52 -24.70 14.48
CA ASN A 50 12.56 -25.55 15.18
C ASN A 50 12.41 -25.14 16.65
N GLN A 51 13.50 -24.78 17.34
CA GLN A 51 13.41 -24.22 18.69
C GLN A 51 12.58 -22.93 18.73
N PHE A 52 12.79 -22.04 17.75
CA PHE A 52 11.98 -20.83 17.64
C PHE A 52 10.49 -21.16 17.38
N LEU A 53 10.19 -22.06 16.46
CA LEU A 53 8.83 -22.49 16.15
C LEU A 53 8.14 -23.22 17.32
N GLN A 54 8.89 -23.96 18.12
CA GLN A 54 8.38 -24.58 19.35
C GLN A 54 8.02 -23.52 20.39
N ARG A 55 8.87 -22.51 20.58
CA ARG A 55 8.64 -21.43 21.56
C ARG A 55 7.52 -20.48 21.13
N HIS A 56 7.43 -20.14 19.85
CA HIS A 56 6.59 -19.05 19.35
C HIS A 56 5.53 -19.48 18.32
N GLY A 57 5.37 -20.78 18.05
CA GLY A 57 4.44 -21.30 17.05
C GLY A 57 2.95 -21.05 17.34
N TYR A 58 2.62 -20.70 18.58
CA TYR A 58 1.28 -20.26 18.98
C TYR A 58 0.93 -18.88 18.40
N LEU A 59 1.93 -18.03 18.13
CA LEU A 59 1.73 -16.74 17.46
C LEU A 59 1.34 -16.94 16.00
N LYS A 60 0.47 -16.07 15.49
CA LYS A 60 -0.04 -16.10 14.11
C LYS A 60 0.12 -14.75 13.43
N GLY A 61 0.31 -14.79 12.11
CA GLY A 61 0.35 -13.61 11.27
C GLY A 61 1.42 -12.61 11.71
N PHE A 62 1.02 -11.37 11.95
CA PHE A 62 1.94 -10.26 12.25
C PHE A 62 2.65 -10.40 13.60
N ASP A 63 2.02 -10.97 14.62
CA ASP A 63 2.67 -11.13 15.94
C ASP A 63 3.83 -12.12 15.85
N PHE A 64 3.68 -13.16 15.03
CA PHE A 64 4.78 -14.08 14.73
C PHE A 64 5.90 -13.37 13.97
N ILE A 65 5.56 -12.48 13.03
CA ILE A 65 6.55 -11.69 12.29
C ILE A 65 7.31 -10.76 13.23
N ASP A 66 6.63 -10.01 14.09
CA ASP A 66 7.26 -9.13 15.06
C ASP A 66 8.23 -9.90 15.96
N GLN A 67 7.82 -11.07 16.47
CA GLN A 67 8.67 -11.94 17.27
C GLN A 67 9.92 -12.44 16.52
N VAL A 68 9.82 -12.70 15.20
CA VAL A 68 11.00 -13.06 14.38
C VAL A 68 12.01 -11.91 14.36
N PHE A 69 11.56 -10.67 14.19
CA PHE A 69 12.46 -9.51 14.17
C PHE A 69 13.08 -9.26 15.55
N ASP A 70 12.31 -9.44 16.62
CA ASP A 70 12.80 -9.26 17.99
C ASP A 70 13.85 -10.31 18.37
N GLU A 71 13.62 -11.60 18.05
CA GLU A 71 14.58 -12.68 18.30
C GLU A 71 15.87 -12.52 17.49
N LEU A 72 15.75 -12.06 16.24
CA LEU A 72 16.91 -11.82 15.38
C LEU A 72 17.61 -10.49 15.69
N GLN A 73 16.99 -9.60 16.46
CA GLN A 73 17.45 -8.24 16.75
C GLN A 73 17.74 -7.45 15.46
N ILE A 74 16.82 -7.53 14.50
CA ILE A 74 16.93 -6.88 13.20
C ILE A 74 15.90 -5.76 13.12
N ASP A 75 16.27 -4.66 12.47
CA ASP A 75 15.35 -3.60 12.07
C ASP A 75 15.51 -3.23 10.60
N TYR A 76 14.53 -2.49 10.08
CA TYR A 76 14.58 -1.89 8.75
C TYR A 76 14.43 -0.37 8.82
N LEU A 77 15.11 0.31 7.90
CA LEU A 77 15.09 1.76 7.75
C LEU A 77 14.23 2.14 6.54
N VAL A 78 13.28 3.04 6.76
CA VAL A 78 12.42 3.61 5.72
C VAL A 78 12.28 5.11 5.99
N ARG A 79 12.25 5.92 4.92
CA ARG A 79 12.02 7.36 5.07
C ARG A 79 10.54 7.61 5.38
N HIS A 80 10.26 8.43 6.39
CA HIS A 80 8.89 8.71 6.83
C HIS A 80 7.98 9.21 5.69
N ASP A 81 8.48 10.13 4.87
CA ASP A 81 7.75 10.67 3.71
C ASP A 81 7.36 9.62 2.67
N GLU A 82 8.04 8.48 2.63
CA GLU A 82 7.79 7.43 1.64
C GLU A 82 6.69 6.46 2.12
N ILE A 83 6.40 6.43 3.43
CA ILE A 83 5.37 5.57 4.02
C ILE A 83 3.98 5.93 3.47
N LYS A 84 3.71 7.22 3.23
CA LYS A 84 2.45 7.69 2.64
C LYS A 84 2.18 7.16 1.22
N ASN A 85 3.22 6.66 0.55
CA ASN A 85 3.06 6.05 -0.77
C ASN A 85 2.38 4.68 -0.72
N ILE A 86 2.33 4.03 0.46
CA ILE A 86 1.54 2.80 0.65
C ILE A 86 0.07 3.20 0.85
N PRO A 87 -0.85 2.83 -0.06
CA PRO A 87 -2.26 3.15 0.08
C PRO A 87 -2.87 2.45 1.29
N VAL A 88 -3.60 3.20 2.11
CA VAL A 88 -4.29 2.67 3.31
C VAL A 88 -5.46 1.75 2.99
N THR A 89 -6.09 1.96 1.83
CA THR A 89 -7.24 1.19 1.33
C THR A 89 -7.11 0.99 -0.18
N GLY A 90 -7.98 0.17 -0.75
CA GLY A 90 -7.99 -0.15 -2.18
C GLY A 90 -6.92 -1.16 -2.56
N ARG A 91 -7.15 -1.87 -3.66
CA ARG A 91 -6.18 -2.83 -4.21
C ARG A 91 -4.84 -2.18 -4.55
N VAL A 92 -3.74 -2.88 -4.26
CA VAL A 92 -2.40 -2.46 -4.68
C VAL A 92 -1.51 -3.68 -4.88
N LEU A 93 -0.76 -3.68 -5.97
CA LEU A 93 0.23 -4.72 -6.26
C LEU A 93 1.63 -4.19 -5.92
N ILE A 94 2.20 -4.67 -4.83
CA ILE A 94 3.53 -4.29 -4.35
C ILE A 94 4.57 -5.17 -5.02
N VAL A 95 5.53 -4.56 -5.72
CA VAL A 95 6.62 -5.28 -6.39
C VAL A 95 7.97 -4.85 -5.82
N ALA A 96 8.81 -5.84 -5.50
CA ALA A 96 10.10 -5.59 -4.87
C ALA A 96 11.20 -6.46 -5.46
N ASN A 97 12.45 -6.03 -5.27
CA ASN A 97 13.61 -6.89 -5.46
C ASN A 97 13.86 -7.76 -4.21
N HIS A 98 14.61 -8.85 -4.36
CA HIS A 98 14.65 -9.91 -3.35
C HIS A 98 16.08 -10.31 -2.91
N PRO A 99 16.85 -9.41 -2.25
CA PRO A 99 18.24 -9.68 -1.93
C PRO A 99 18.49 -10.73 -0.85
N LEU A 100 17.66 -10.80 0.20
CA LEU A 100 17.85 -11.66 1.38
C LEU A 100 16.98 -12.92 1.37
N GLY A 101 15.97 -13.01 0.51
CA GLY A 101 15.04 -14.13 0.54
C GLY A 101 13.95 -13.90 1.59
N GLY A 102 13.67 -14.90 2.44
CA GLY A 102 12.55 -14.87 3.37
C GLY A 102 12.46 -13.59 4.23
N LEU A 103 13.60 -13.06 4.68
CA LEU A 103 13.66 -11.84 5.48
C LEU A 103 13.14 -10.59 4.76
N ASP A 104 13.29 -10.51 3.43
CA ASP A 104 12.71 -9.42 2.63
C ASP A 104 11.18 -9.46 2.69
N GLY A 105 10.61 -10.67 2.54
CA GLY A 105 9.16 -10.87 2.57
C GLY A 105 8.58 -10.51 3.93
N LEU A 106 9.22 -10.97 5.02
CA LEU A 106 8.83 -10.63 6.38
C LEU A 106 8.97 -9.12 6.66
N ALA A 107 10.01 -8.47 6.16
CA ALA A 107 10.20 -7.02 6.32
C ALA A 107 9.09 -6.22 5.62
N LEU A 108 8.73 -6.60 4.39
CA LEU A 108 7.63 -5.95 3.67
C LEU A 108 6.28 -6.20 4.33
N LEU A 109 6.01 -7.42 4.81
CA LEU A 109 4.80 -7.73 5.56
C LEU A 109 4.69 -6.92 6.85
N ARG A 110 5.79 -6.80 7.61
CA ARG A 110 5.85 -5.98 8.83
C ARG A 110 5.63 -4.51 8.53
N LEU A 111 6.26 -3.98 7.47
CA LEU A 111 6.09 -2.59 7.03
C LEU A 111 4.65 -2.27 6.61
N VAL A 112 4.10 -3.06 5.68
CA VAL A 112 2.76 -2.82 5.14
C VAL A 112 1.69 -3.14 6.18
N GLY A 113 1.91 -4.17 7.01
CA GLY A 113 1.05 -4.58 8.11
C GLY A 113 0.81 -3.50 9.18
N LYS A 114 1.76 -2.56 9.35
CA LYS A 114 1.58 -1.39 10.21
C LYS A 114 0.59 -0.36 9.67
N ILE A 115 0.34 -0.38 8.36
CA ILE A 115 -0.53 0.57 7.65
C ILE A 115 -1.89 -0.08 7.37
N ARG A 116 -1.87 -1.33 6.92
CA ARG A 116 -3.07 -2.12 6.61
C ARG A 116 -2.83 -3.62 6.83
N ARG A 117 -3.77 -4.28 7.50
CA ARG A 117 -3.64 -5.68 7.96
C ARG A 117 -4.07 -6.72 6.92
N ASP A 118 -4.67 -6.29 5.83
CA ASP A 118 -5.16 -7.14 4.74
C ASP A 118 -4.09 -7.47 3.70
N VAL A 119 -2.83 -7.09 3.95
CA VAL A 119 -1.69 -7.43 3.09
C VAL A 119 -1.47 -8.95 3.03
N SER A 120 -1.14 -9.43 1.84
CA SER A 120 -0.70 -10.81 1.60
C SER A 120 0.55 -10.84 0.74
N ILE A 121 1.30 -11.93 0.79
CA ILE A 121 2.50 -12.14 -0.01
C ILE A 121 2.43 -13.42 -0.82
N VAL A 122 2.88 -13.34 -2.07
CA VAL A 122 2.99 -14.51 -2.94
C VAL A 122 4.24 -15.30 -2.59
N VAL A 123 4.07 -16.56 -2.20
CA VAL A 123 5.15 -17.44 -1.73
C VAL A 123 5.07 -18.81 -2.38
N ASN A 124 6.20 -19.52 -2.41
CA ASN A 124 6.23 -20.92 -2.82
C ASN A 124 5.51 -21.79 -1.78
N GLU A 125 4.75 -22.79 -2.22
CA GLU A 125 4.07 -23.77 -1.36
C GLU A 125 4.97 -24.40 -0.28
N LEU A 126 6.28 -24.56 -0.54
CA LEU A 126 7.21 -25.10 0.46
C LEU A 126 7.28 -24.27 1.74
N LEU A 127 6.99 -22.96 1.66
CA LEU A 127 6.99 -22.05 2.81
C LEU A 127 5.70 -22.16 3.63
N CYS A 128 4.64 -22.77 3.10
CA CYS A 128 3.37 -23.01 3.82
C CYS A 128 3.48 -24.08 4.91
N ASN A 129 4.63 -24.76 5.03
CA ASN A 129 4.92 -25.61 6.18
C ASN A 129 5.00 -24.82 7.50
N VAL A 130 5.22 -23.51 7.42
CA VAL A 130 5.16 -22.60 8.58
C VAL A 130 3.72 -22.14 8.80
N ASN A 131 2.94 -22.97 9.49
CA ASN A 131 1.51 -22.75 9.72
C ASN A 131 1.17 -21.38 10.34
N SER A 132 2.12 -20.75 11.04
CA SER A 132 1.93 -19.44 11.68
C SER A 132 1.71 -18.29 10.69
N LEU A 133 2.07 -18.45 9.41
CA LEU A 133 1.98 -17.40 8.39
C LEU A 133 0.94 -17.67 7.30
N ASN A 134 0.20 -18.79 7.38
CA ASN A 134 -0.73 -19.22 6.34
C ASN A 134 -1.87 -18.21 6.06
N SER A 135 -2.25 -17.38 7.04
CA SER A 135 -3.30 -16.36 6.85
C SER A 135 -2.87 -15.18 5.96
N ILE A 136 -1.56 -14.99 5.77
CA ILE A 136 -0.95 -13.88 5.04
C ILE A 136 -0.30 -14.38 3.73
N PHE A 137 -0.12 -15.69 3.58
CA PHE A 137 0.49 -16.29 2.40
C PHE A 137 -0.51 -16.58 1.29
N LEU A 138 -0.11 -16.25 0.06
CA LEU A 138 -0.75 -16.68 -1.18
C LEU A 138 0.18 -17.69 -1.86
N PRO A 139 -0.04 -19.00 -1.67
CA PRO A 139 0.80 -20.03 -2.26
C PRO A 139 0.73 -20.04 -3.78
N VAL A 140 1.89 -20.23 -4.42
CA VAL A 140 2.05 -20.49 -5.85
C VAL A 140 3.00 -21.66 -6.07
N ASP A 141 2.73 -22.52 -7.05
CA ASP A 141 3.74 -23.48 -7.51
C ASP A 141 4.78 -22.77 -8.40
N ALA A 142 6.02 -22.69 -7.91
CA ALA A 142 7.14 -22.08 -8.64
C ALA A 142 8.00 -23.09 -9.42
N PHE A 143 7.79 -24.40 -9.23
CA PHE A 143 8.65 -25.45 -9.80
C PHE A 143 8.03 -26.17 -11.02
N GLY A 144 6.72 -25.98 -11.29
CA GLY A 144 6.00 -26.60 -12.41
C GLY A 144 6.12 -25.92 -13.78
N GLY A 145 6.88 -24.82 -13.92
CA GLY A 145 7.07 -24.11 -15.21
C GLY A 145 5.86 -23.29 -15.68
N GLU A 146 4.65 -23.65 -15.26
CA GLU A 146 3.42 -22.86 -15.43
C GLU A 146 2.75 -22.65 -14.07
N THR A 147 2.56 -21.38 -13.67
CA THR A 147 1.68 -21.05 -12.54
C THR A 147 0.29 -21.56 -12.87
N HIS A 148 -0.22 -22.50 -12.07
CA HIS A 148 -1.55 -23.06 -12.27
C HIS A 148 -2.59 -21.95 -12.28
N LYS A 149 -3.59 -22.06 -13.16
CA LYS A 149 -4.67 -21.06 -13.28
C LYS A 149 -5.30 -20.73 -11.92
N ALA A 150 -5.46 -21.75 -11.06
CA ALA A 150 -6.00 -21.60 -9.72
C ALA A 150 -5.17 -20.66 -8.82
N ASP A 151 -3.84 -20.68 -8.90
CA ASP A 151 -2.98 -19.82 -8.09
C ASP A 151 -3.10 -18.35 -8.54
N LEU A 152 -3.18 -18.13 -9.85
CA LEU A 152 -3.41 -16.81 -10.44
C LEU A 152 -4.78 -16.26 -10.01
N ASP A 153 -5.81 -17.10 -10.03
CA ASP A 153 -7.17 -16.73 -9.64
C ASP A 153 -7.23 -16.35 -8.15
N ARG A 154 -6.49 -17.02 -7.25
CA ARG A 154 -6.37 -16.60 -5.83
C ARG A 154 -5.80 -15.20 -5.69
N ILE A 155 -4.74 -14.87 -6.43
CA ILE A 155 -4.12 -13.54 -6.37
C ILE A 155 -5.08 -12.47 -6.91
N ILE A 156 -5.73 -12.74 -8.04
CA ILE A 156 -6.73 -11.85 -8.64
C ILE A 156 -7.89 -11.62 -7.67
N ASN A 157 -8.40 -12.67 -7.03
CA ASN A 157 -9.48 -12.56 -6.05
C ASN A 157 -9.08 -11.72 -4.84
N ALA A 158 -7.86 -11.89 -4.33
CA ALA A 158 -7.35 -11.06 -3.23
C ALA A 158 -7.32 -9.57 -3.61
N LEU A 159 -6.82 -9.23 -4.80
CA LEU A 159 -6.82 -7.86 -5.30
C LEU A 159 -8.24 -7.34 -5.58
N ASN A 160 -9.15 -8.17 -6.06
CA ASN A 160 -10.54 -7.77 -6.27
C ASN A 160 -11.30 -7.51 -4.96
N GLN A 161 -10.84 -8.10 -3.85
CA GLN A 161 -11.27 -7.78 -2.48
C GLN A 161 -10.53 -6.57 -1.89
N ASP A 162 -9.91 -5.75 -2.76
CA ASP A 162 -9.14 -4.56 -2.41
C ASP A 162 -7.93 -4.78 -1.50
N ARG A 163 -7.38 -6.00 -1.44
CA ARG A 163 -6.20 -6.31 -0.62
C ARG A 163 -4.90 -5.78 -1.23
N ALA A 164 -3.89 -5.60 -0.39
CA ALA A 164 -2.52 -5.38 -0.83
C ALA A 164 -1.82 -6.73 -1.09
N VAL A 165 -1.19 -6.91 -2.25
CA VAL A 165 -0.47 -8.14 -2.58
C VAL A 165 0.99 -7.85 -2.90
N ILE A 166 1.91 -8.53 -2.20
CA ILE A 166 3.36 -8.44 -2.44
C ILE A 166 3.81 -9.56 -3.37
N ILE A 167 4.57 -9.21 -4.42
CA ILE A 167 5.18 -10.15 -5.36
C ILE A 167 6.67 -9.80 -5.56
N PHE A 168 7.52 -10.82 -5.59
CA PHE A 168 8.92 -10.72 -6.04
C PHE A 168 9.04 -11.23 -7.49
N PRO A 169 9.05 -10.35 -8.51
CA PRO A 169 8.87 -10.78 -9.90
C PRO A 169 10.02 -11.60 -10.48
N ALA A 170 11.19 -11.61 -9.85
CA ALA A 170 12.34 -12.39 -10.29
C ALA A 170 12.17 -13.90 -10.03
N GLY A 171 11.28 -14.30 -9.10
CA GLY A 171 11.09 -15.71 -8.70
C GLY A 171 12.29 -16.34 -7.99
N ALA A 172 13.36 -15.57 -7.76
CA ALA A 172 14.59 -16.00 -7.12
C ALA A 172 15.28 -14.81 -6.44
N VAL A 173 16.19 -15.12 -5.51
CA VAL A 173 16.96 -14.12 -4.77
C VAL A 173 18.02 -13.41 -5.63
N SER A 174 18.31 -12.14 -5.30
CA SER A 174 19.29 -11.32 -6.02
C SER A 174 20.70 -11.93 -5.98
N ARG A 175 21.47 -11.71 -7.04
CA ARG A 175 22.84 -12.24 -7.20
C ARG A 175 23.87 -11.11 -7.26
N ALA A 176 25.08 -11.37 -6.76
CA ALA A 176 26.19 -10.43 -6.86
C ALA A 176 26.80 -10.46 -8.27
N GLY A 177 27.01 -9.28 -8.86
CA GLY A 177 27.68 -9.13 -10.14
C GLY A 177 28.46 -7.81 -10.26
N PRO A 178 29.12 -7.55 -11.40
CA PRO A 178 29.99 -6.38 -11.59
C PRO A 178 29.30 -5.03 -11.35
N LYS A 179 27.97 -4.99 -11.50
CA LYS A 179 27.16 -3.76 -11.35
C LYS A 179 26.42 -3.69 -9.99
N GLY A 180 26.86 -4.51 -9.02
CA GLY A 180 26.28 -4.66 -7.68
C GLY A 180 25.34 -5.88 -7.55
N ILE A 181 24.67 -5.98 -6.40
CA ILE A 181 23.66 -7.00 -6.11
C ILE A 181 22.38 -6.64 -6.85
N ARG A 182 21.88 -7.54 -7.70
CA ARG A 182 20.69 -7.30 -8.53
C ARG A 182 19.89 -8.57 -8.75
N ASP A 183 18.60 -8.40 -8.95
CA ASP A 183 17.75 -9.46 -9.48
C ASP A 183 18.15 -9.84 -10.90
N GLY A 184 17.77 -11.06 -11.28
CA GLY A 184 17.75 -11.50 -12.67
C GLY A 184 16.64 -10.82 -13.48
N LYS A 185 16.27 -11.44 -14.60
CA LYS A 185 15.16 -10.97 -15.43
C LYS A 185 13.85 -11.12 -14.66
N TRP A 186 13.09 -10.04 -14.54
CA TRP A 186 11.76 -10.09 -13.96
C TRP A 186 10.75 -10.78 -14.90
N LEU A 187 9.92 -11.65 -14.33
CA LEU A 187 8.81 -12.30 -15.04
C LEU A 187 7.68 -11.29 -15.25
N SER A 188 6.92 -11.43 -16.33
CA SER A 188 5.83 -10.50 -16.67
C SER A 188 4.46 -10.86 -16.08
N GLY A 189 4.37 -11.93 -15.28
CA GLY A 189 3.11 -12.42 -14.73
C GLY A 189 2.39 -11.40 -13.85
N PHE A 190 3.14 -10.63 -13.05
CA PHE A 190 2.59 -9.58 -12.20
C PHE A 190 1.90 -8.46 -13.00
N LEU A 191 2.38 -8.14 -14.21
CA LEU A 191 1.71 -7.14 -15.06
C LEU A 191 0.36 -7.64 -15.56
N ARG A 192 0.25 -8.93 -15.92
CA ARG A 192 -1.04 -9.53 -16.30
C ARG A 192 -2.03 -9.46 -15.14
N ILE A 193 -1.57 -9.65 -13.91
CA ILE A 193 -2.40 -9.54 -12.69
C ILE A 193 -2.86 -8.08 -12.50
N ALA A 194 -1.94 -7.13 -12.58
CA ALA A 194 -2.23 -5.71 -12.45
C ALA A 194 -3.22 -5.22 -13.52
N GLU A 195 -3.00 -5.58 -14.80
CA GLU A 195 -3.89 -5.29 -15.93
C GLU A 195 -5.32 -5.83 -15.67
N LYS A 196 -5.45 -7.09 -15.26
CA LYS A 196 -6.75 -7.73 -15.02
C LYS A 196 -7.55 -7.13 -13.85
N THR A 197 -6.86 -6.59 -12.86
CA THR A 197 -7.48 -6.09 -11.62
C THR A 197 -7.53 -4.57 -11.56
N SER A 198 -6.99 -3.91 -12.59
CA SER A 198 -6.69 -2.48 -12.64
C SER A 198 -5.93 -1.99 -11.40
N ALA A 199 -5.10 -2.86 -10.79
CA ALA A 199 -4.38 -2.53 -9.57
C ALA A 199 -3.14 -1.68 -9.89
N PRO A 200 -2.93 -0.54 -9.18
CA PRO A 200 -1.70 0.21 -9.29
C PRO A 200 -0.52 -0.60 -8.76
N ILE A 201 0.66 -0.37 -9.34
CA ILE A 201 1.88 -1.06 -8.97
C ILE A 201 2.70 -0.17 -8.03
N LEU A 202 2.96 -0.64 -6.82
CA LEU A 202 3.80 0.06 -5.84
C LEU A 202 5.21 -0.55 -5.81
N PRO A 203 6.23 0.13 -6.36
CA PRO A 203 7.61 -0.36 -6.33
C PRO A 203 8.26 -0.11 -4.96
N ILE A 204 8.77 -1.16 -4.30
CA ILE A 204 9.57 -1.05 -3.07
C ILE A 204 10.95 -1.65 -3.27
N HIS A 205 11.99 -0.81 -3.19
CA HIS A 205 13.36 -1.26 -3.35
C HIS A 205 13.96 -1.65 -2.01
N ILE A 206 14.54 -2.85 -1.94
CA ILE A 206 15.21 -3.38 -0.78
C ILE A 206 16.73 -3.31 -0.99
N ARG A 207 17.41 -2.53 -0.16
CA ARG A 207 18.86 -2.47 -0.11
C ARG A 207 19.35 -3.26 1.10
N ALA A 208 19.82 -4.47 0.83
CA ALA A 208 20.48 -5.33 1.79
C ALA A 208 21.43 -6.30 1.07
N ARG A 209 22.21 -7.08 1.83
CA ARG A 209 23.14 -8.09 1.28
C ARG A 209 23.22 -9.30 2.20
N ASN A 210 23.32 -10.49 1.60
CA ASN A 210 23.68 -11.73 2.31
C ASN A 210 25.19 -11.77 2.59
N SER A 211 25.63 -12.82 3.29
CA SER A 211 27.04 -13.07 3.56
C SER A 211 27.86 -13.29 2.27
N MET A 212 29.19 -13.08 2.37
CA MET A 212 30.09 -13.38 1.26
C MET A 212 30.07 -14.87 0.89
N LEU A 213 29.89 -15.75 1.87
CA LEU A 213 29.80 -17.19 1.66
C LEU A 213 28.61 -17.54 0.76
N PHE A 214 27.44 -16.95 1.00
CA PHE A 214 26.29 -17.12 0.13
C PHE A 214 26.59 -16.76 -1.32
N TYR A 215 27.28 -15.63 -1.57
CA TYR A 215 27.60 -15.21 -2.93
C TYR A 215 28.66 -16.08 -3.60
N LEU A 216 29.58 -16.69 -2.85
CA LEU A 216 30.51 -17.68 -3.38
C LEU A 216 29.77 -18.97 -3.77
N VAL A 217 28.94 -19.50 -2.87
CA VAL A 217 28.14 -20.71 -3.14
C VAL A 217 27.15 -20.48 -4.28
N ALA A 218 26.55 -19.29 -4.37
CA ALA A 218 25.68 -18.88 -5.48
C ALA A 218 26.35 -18.96 -6.86
N LYS A 219 27.65 -18.69 -6.95
CA LYS A 219 28.42 -18.83 -8.20
C LYS A 219 28.68 -20.30 -8.54
N LEU A 220 28.79 -21.17 -7.54
CA LEU A 220 29.05 -22.60 -7.72
C LEU A 220 27.76 -23.39 -8.00
N SER A 221 26.67 -23.12 -7.27
CA SER A 221 25.39 -23.79 -7.42
C SER A 221 24.23 -22.94 -6.93
N ALA A 222 23.27 -22.69 -7.83
CA ALA A 222 22.05 -21.97 -7.52
C ALA A 222 21.20 -22.71 -6.47
N THR A 223 21.12 -24.04 -6.55
CA THR A 223 20.34 -24.87 -5.61
C THR A 223 20.93 -24.85 -4.21
N LEU A 224 22.25 -25.04 -4.07
CA LEU A 224 22.91 -25.00 -2.76
C LEU A 224 22.74 -23.63 -2.09
N SER A 225 22.85 -22.54 -2.86
CA SER A 225 22.64 -21.21 -2.30
C SER A 225 21.21 -20.97 -1.80
N MET A 226 20.19 -21.57 -2.43
CA MET A 226 18.81 -21.46 -1.94
C MET A 226 18.63 -22.19 -0.60
N LEU A 227 19.30 -23.33 -0.42
CA LEU A 227 19.31 -24.06 0.85
C LEU A 227 20.05 -23.30 1.97
N MET A 228 20.93 -22.34 1.64
CA MET A 228 21.60 -21.48 2.63
C MET A 228 20.71 -20.39 3.19
N LEU A 229 19.60 -20.04 2.54
CA LEU A 229 18.81 -18.86 2.90
C LEU A 229 18.31 -18.88 4.37
N PRO A 230 17.85 -20.01 4.94
CA PRO A 230 17.45 -20.02 6.35
C PRO A 230 18.63 -19.76 7.30
N ARG A 231 19.84 -20.21 6.96
CA ARG A 231 21.06 -19.89 7.70
C ARG A 231 21.45 -18.42 7.56
N GLU A 232 21.36 -17.85 6.35
CA GLU A 232 21.60 -16.42 6.13
C GLU A 232 20.62 -15.57 6.94
N MET A 233 19.34 -15.94 6.98
CA MET A 233 18.31 -15.26 7.76
C MET A 233 18.61 -15.30 9.26
N THR A 234 18.88 -16.48 9.83
CA THR A 234 19.15 -16.61 11.27
C THR A 234 20.47 -15.98 11.71
N GLY A 235 21.42 -15.83 10.78
CA GLY A 235 22.73 -15.22 11.02
C GLY A 235 22.85 -13.75 10.57
N PHE A 236 21.76 -13.12 10.13
CA PHE A 236 21.82 -11.78 9.56
C PHE A 236 22.16 -10.72 10.63
N LYS A 237 23.15 -9.89 10.33
CA LYS A 237 23.63 -8.78 11.19
C LYS A 237 23.71 -7.43 10.45
N GLY A 238 23.05 -7.34 9.30
CA GLY A 238 23.08 -6.16 8.44
C GLY A 238 21.93 -5.20 8.73
N ASN A 239 21.95 -4.07 8.01
CA ASN A 239 20.81 -3.15 7.98
C ASN A 239 19.97 -3.42 6.72
N ILE A 240 18.66 -3.44 6.88
CA ILE A 240 17.70 -3.48 5.77
C ILE A 240 17.26 -2.05 5.51
N SER A 241 17.45 -1.54 4.30
CA SER A 241 16.91 -0.23 3.91
C SER A 241 15.86 -0.40 2.82
N LEU A 242 14.68 0.16 3.06
CA LEU A 242 13.52 0.11 2.17
C LEU A 242 13.30 1.50 1.56
N THR A 243 13.15 1.56 0.25
CA THR A 243 12.79 2.79 -0.47
C THR A 243 11.46 2.57 -1.17
N ILE A 244 10.43 3.32 -0.79
CA ILE A 244 9.07 3.16 -1.32
C ILE A 244 8.84 4.22 -2.40
N GLY A 245 8.62 3.79 -3.64
CA GLY A 245 8.29 4.69 -4.74
C GLY A 245 6.83 5.11 -4.70
N ASN A 246 6.43 6.00 -5.58
CA ASN A 246 5.01 6.31 -5.77
C ASN A 246 4.30 5.16 -6.50
N PRO A 247 3.00 4.93 -6.25
CA PRO A 247 2.18 4.03 -7.05
C PRO A 247 2.22 4.42 -8.53
N ILE A 248 2.42 3.42 -9.40
CA ILE A 248 2.35 3.57 -10.86
C ILE A 248 0.94 3.11 -11.29
N PRO A 249 0.10 4.02 -11.81
CA PRO A 249 -1.21 3.67 -12.35
C PRO A 249 -1.11 2.65 -13.49
N ILE A 250 -2.11 1.79 -13.63
CA ILE A 250 -2.08 0.76 -14.68
C ILE A 250 -2.17 1.35 -16.09
N GLY A 251 -2.89 2.48 -16.26
CA GLY A 251 -3.03 3.19 -17.54
C GLY A 251 -1.70 3.66 -18.14
N ASP A 252 -0.69 3.95 -17.31
CA ASP A 252 0.66 4.30 -17.77
C ASP A 252 1.34 3.14 -18.52
N PHE A 253 0.97 1.90 -18.21
CA PHE A 253 1.49 0.73 -18.91
C PHE A 253 0.71 0.44 -20.18
N GLU A 254 -0.60 0.66 -20.18
CA GLU A 254 -1.48 0.37 -21.33
C GLU A 254 -1.15 1.26 -22.53
N SER A 255 -0.82 2.53 -22.28
CA SER A 255 -0.42 3.51 -23.31
C SER A 255 0.90 3.18 -24.04
N LEU A 256 1.74 2.29 -23.49
CA LEU A 256 3.04 1.97 -24.06
C LEU A 256 2.95 0.86 -25.14
N PRO A 257 3.43 1.11 -26.37
CA PRO A 257 3.39 0.15 -27.49
C PRO A 257 4.49 -0.91 -27.38
N MET A 258 4.52 -1.65 -26.28
CA MET A 258 5.55 -2.65 -25.95
C MET A 258 4.93 -3.95 -25.41
N GLY A 259 5.69 -5.04 -25.50
CA GLY A 259 5.27 -6.32 -24.92
C GLY A 259 5.35 -6.32 -23.39
N ARG A 260 4.55 -7.15 -22.70
CA ARG A 260 4.57 -7.25 -21.22
C ARG A 260 5.96 -7.56 -20.65
N ARG A 261 6.77 -8.37 -21.35
CA ARG A 261 8.14 -8.69 -20.90
C ARG A 261 9.03 -7.45 -20.84
N GLU A 262 8.90 -6.55 -21.80
CA GLU A 262 9.67 -5.30 -21.86
C GLU A 262 9.18 -4.32 -20.81
N LYS A 263 7.86 -4.17 -20.67
CA LYS A 263 7.22 -3.40 -19.59
C LYS A 263 7.71 -3.87 -18.21
N ALA A 264 7.81 -5.18 -17.99
CA ALA A 264 8.34 -5.73 -16.73
C ALA A 264 9.79 -5.30 -16.47
N GLN A 265 10.63 -5.26 -17.51
CA GLN A 265 12.01 -4.76 -17.36
C GLN A 265 12.07 -3.25 -17.14
N LEU A 266 11.09 -2.47 -17.64
CA LEU A 266 10.98 -1.05 -17.33
C LEU A 266 10.61 -0.83 -15.85
N VAL A 267 9.71 -1.62 -15.27
CA VAL A 267 9.41 -1.59 -13.83
C VAL A 267 10.67 -1.93 -13.01
N ASN A 268 11.41 -2.98 -13.38
CA ASN A 268 12.69 -3.29 -12.74
C ASN A 268 13.70 -2.13 -12.85
N ARG A 269 13.80 -1.49 -14.04
CA ARG A 269 14.65 -0.32 -14.24
C ARG A 269 14.19 0.86 -13.37
N HIS A 270 12.89 1.10 -13.27
CA HIS A 270 12.29 2.11 -12.40
C HIS A 270 12.71 1.86 -10.95
N LEU A 271 12.48 0.66 -10.43
CA LEU A 271 12.82 0.25 -9.06
C LEU A 271 14.30 0.46 -8.75
N ARG A 272 15.20 0.07 -9.66
CA ARG A 272 16.65 0.24 -9.47
C ARG A 272 17.08 1.70 -9.49
N ARG A 273 16.42 2.56 -10.28
CA ARG A 273 16.71 4.00 -10.28
C ARG A 273 16.24 4.63 -8.97
N LEU A 274 15.06 4.26 -8.50
CA LEU A 274 14.53 4.66 -7.20
C LEU A 274 15.51 4.33 -6.06
N GLY A 275 15.97 3.08 -5.95
CA GLY A 275 16.95 2.67 -4.92
C GLY A 275 18.33 3.33 -5.01
N ARG A 276 18.61 4.07 -6.09
CA ARG A 276 19.85 4.83 -6.31
C ARG A 276 19.65 6.35 -6.22
N GLY A 277 18.44 6.82 -5.89
CA GLY A 277 18.10 8.24 -5.89
C GLY A 277 18.17 8.88 -7.27
N LYS A 278 17.99 8.10 -8.35
CA LYS A 278 18.00 8.60 -9.74
C LYS A 278 16.58 8.93 -10.21
N PRO A 279 16.42 9.81 -11.22
CA PRO A 279 15.11 10.14 -11.78
C PRO A 279 14.32 8.88 -12.18
N PRO A 280 13.03 8.78 -11.80
CA PRO A 280 12.21 7.62 -12.09
C PRO A 280 12.01 7.43 -13.60
N VAL A 281 11.65 6.22 -14.01
CA VAL A 281 11.33 5.92 -15.42
C VAL A 281 9.89 6.32 -15.77
N PHE A 282 8.99 6.17 -14.81
CA PHE A 282 7.57 6.49 -14.96
C PHE A 282 7.30 7.80 -14.22
N LYS A 283 6.54 8.70 -14.83
CA LYS A 283 5.99 9.86 -14.13
C LYS A 283 4.82 9.34 -13.30
N THR A 284 4.88 9.53 -12.00
CA THR A 284 3.90 8.97 -11.07
C THR A 284 3.31 10.08 -10.22
N PRO A 285 2.00 10.06 -9.93
CA PRO A 285 1.41 10.98 -8.97
C PRO A 285 2.03 10.73 -7.59
N LYS A 286 2.07 11.75 -6.73
CA LYS A 286 2.52 11.57 -5.35
C LYS A 286 1.55 10.66 -4.59
N GLY A 287 2.07 9.91 -3.62
CA GLY A 287 1.23 9.22 -2.64
C GLY A 287 0.31 10.19 -1.92
N ILE A 288 -0.97 9.80 -1.78
CA ILE A 288 -1.96 10.56 -0.99
C ILE A 288 -1.56 10.44 0.48
N ILE A 289 -1.68 11.51 1.26
CA ILE A 289 -1.38 11.45 2.70
C ILE A 289 -2.26 10.39 3.39
N HIS A 290 -1.76 9.82 4.50
CA HIS A 290 -2.55 8.90 5.30
C HIS A 290 -3.69 9.64 6.03
N PRO A 291 -4.80 8.95 6.37
CA PRO A 291 -5.91 9.55 7.11
C PRO A 291 -5.43 10.24 8.38
N VAL A 292 -5.98 11.42 8.64
CA VAL A 292 -5.72 12.12 9.89
C VAL A 292 -6.42 11.39 11.05
N SER A 293 -5.91 11.57 12.27
CA SER A 293 -6.51 10.98 13.47
C SER A 293 -7.99 11.36 13.59
N ARG A 294 -8.87 10.35 13.64
CA ARG A 294 -10.32 10.53 13.87
C ARG A 294 -10.62 11.33 15.14
N LYS A 295 -9.79 11.14 16.18
CA LYS A 295 -9.90 11.92 17.42
C LYS A 295 -9.60 13.40 17.16
N ALA A 296 -8.52 13.71 16.43
CA ALA A 296 -8.17 15.09 16.10
C ALA A 296 -9.27 15.76 15.27
N LEU A 297 -9.81 15.05 14.26
CA LEU A 297 -10.94 15.52 13.46
C LEU A 297 -12.15 15.84 14.34
N ARG A 298 -12.59 14.89 15.18
CA ARG A 298 -13.73 15.10 16.06
C ARG A 298 -13.50 16.26 17.04
N ASP A 299 -12.32 16.34 17.63
CA ASP A 299 -12.00 17.39 18.61
C ASP A 299 -12.00 18.78 17.96
N GLU A 300 -11.49 18.91 16.73
CA GLU A 300 -11.52 20.15 15.96
C GLU A 300 -12.94 20.52 15.49
N LEU A 301 -13.73 19.54 15.05
CA LEU A 301 -15.11 19.76 14.58
C LEU A 301 -16.10 20.10 15.70
N LYS A 302 -15.74 19.95 16.98
CA LYS A 302 -16.62 20.35 18.11
C LYS A 302 -16.97 21.83 18.11
N SER A 303 -16.03 22.68 17.66
CA SER A 303 -16.25 24.13 17.57
C SER A 303 -16.81 24.58 16.23
N ALA A 304 -17.05 23.65 15.29
CA ALA A 304 -17.61 23.98 13.99
C ALA A 304 -19.07 24.46 14.12
N GLU A 305 -19.47 25.38 13.25
CA GLU A 305 -20.85 25.84 13.18
C GLU A 305 -21.75 24.69 12.70
N LYS A 306 -22.78 24.35 13.48
CA LYS A 306 -23.73 23.29 13.13
C LYS A 306 -24.94 23.88 12.42
N LEU A 307 -25.10 23.56 11.15
CA LEU A 307 -26.21 24.02 10.32
C LEU A 307 -27.43 23.09 10.42
N GLY A 308 -27.21 21.82 10.75
CA GLY A 308 -28.30 20.86 10.86
C GLY A 308 -27.83 19.41 10.88
N ILE A 309 -28.77 18.53 10.56
CA ILE A 309 -28.59 17.08 10.50
C ILE A 309 -29.30 16.58 9.24
N THR A 310 -28.70 15.64 8.51
CA THR A 310 -29.32 14.98 7.36
C THR A 310 -30.39 13.97 7.79
N ALA A 311 -31.19 13.49 6.83
CA ALA A 311 -32.22 12.48 7.07
C ALA A 311 -31.67 11.14 7.62
N ASP A 312 -30.37 10.88 7.45
CA ASP A 312 -29.65 9.71 7.96
C ASP A 312 -28.65 10.06 9.06
N ASN A 313 -28.94 11.11 9.83
CA ASN A 313 -28.24 11.50 11.06
C ASN A 313 -26.80 12.03 10.91
N LYS A 314 -26.35 12.38 9.70
CA LYS A 314 -25.05 13.04 9.52
C LYS A 314 -25.14 14.51 9.92
N HIS A 315 -24.12 15.01 10.61
CA HIS A 315 -24.06 16.41 10.98
C HIS A 315 -23.65 17.26 9.78
N ILE A 316 -24.40 18.33 9.54
CA ILE A 316 -24.07 19.34 8.54
C ILE A 316 -23.32 20.45 9.28
N LEU A 317 -22.03 20.54 9.01
CA LEU A 317 -21.12 21.46 9.68
C LEU A 317 -20.58 22.48 8.67
N LEU A 318 -20.24 23.66 9.17
CA LEU A 318 -19.59 24.70 8.38
C LEU A 318 -18.28 25.07 9.06
N VAL A 319 -17.20 25.01 8.29
CA VAL A 319 -15.85 25.33 8.76
C VAL A 319 -15.22 26.39 7.88
N ASP A 320 -14.53 27.34 8.50
CA ASP A 320 -13.64 28.27 7.80
C ASP A 320 -12.26 27.63 7.62
N TYR A 321 -11.50 28.10 6.64
CA TYR A 321 -10.12 27.68 6.47
C TYR A 321 -9.27 28.04 7.69
N ALA A 322 -8.42 27.10 8.09
CA ALA A 322 -7.39 27.33 9.09
C ALA A 322 -6.12 26.56 8.70
N GLU A 323 -4.97 27.23 8.81
CA GLU A 323 -3.67 26.65 8.49
C GLU A 323 -3.33 25.49 9.43
N ASN A 324 -2.69 24.45 8.89
CA ASN A 324 -2.14 23.31 9.63
C ASN A 324 -3.15 22.57 10.52
N THR A 325 -4.39 22.47 10.05
CA THR A 325 -5.48 21.77 10.77
C THR A 325 -5.73 20.35 10.28
N ALA A 326 -6.26 19.51 11.17
CA ALA A 326 -6.61 18.13 10.85
C ALA A 326 -7.76 18.08 9.82
N VAL A 327 -8.74 18.97 9.96
CA VAL A 327 -9.91 19.03 9.08
C VAL A 327 -9.49 19.42 7.66
N MET A 328 -8.66 20.45 7.48
CA MET A 328 -8.22 20.84 6.13
C MET A 328 -7.33 19.79 5.47
N ASP A 329 -6.46 19.13 6.24
CA ASP A 329 -5.66 18.01 5.70
C ASP A 329 -6.56 16.86 5.24
N GLU A 330 -7.59 16.51 6.02
CA GLU A 330 -8.51 15.44 5.68
C GLU A 330 -9.43 15.80 4.51
N ILE A 331 -9.91 17.04 4.41
CA ILE A 331 -10.65 17.56 3.24
C ILE A 331 -9.78 17.38 2.00
N GLY A 332 -8.54 17.88 2.02
CA GLY A 332 -7.64 17.78 0.88
C GLY A 332 -7.31 16.34 0.50
N ARG A 333 -7.11 15.46 1.50
CA ARG A 333 -6.86 14.04 1.30
C ARG A 333 -8.04 13.34 0.62
N LEU A 334 -9.24 13.51 1.17
CA LEU A 334 -10.45 12.87 0.67
C LEU A 334 -10.85 13.42 -0.69
N ARG A 335 -10.66 14.71 -0.92
CA ARG A 335 -10.88 15.35 -2.22
C ARG A 335 -9.96 14.74 -3.29
N GLU A 336 -8.65 14.68 -3.04
CA GLU A 336 -7.70 14.05 -3.95
C GLU A 336 -8.01 12.56 -4.17
N LEU A 337 -8.35 11.82 -3.11
CA LEU A 337 -8.74 10.41 -3.20
C LEU A 337 -9.96 10.22 -4.12
N THR A 338 -10.97 11.07 -3.96
CA THR A 338 -12.23 11.00 -4.70
C THR A 338 -11.98 11.30 -6.18
N PHE A 339 -11.34 12.42 -6.49
CA PHE A 339 -11.08 12.82 -7.88
C PHE A 339 -10.10 11.87 -8.59
N ARG A 340 -9.06 11.39 -7.91
CA ARG A 340 -8.13 10.42 -8.50
C ARG A 340 -8.80 9.10 -8.84
N SER A 341 -9.82 8.68 -8.08
CA SER A 341 -10.58 7.46 -8.34
C SER A 341 -11.41 7.52 -9.63
N VAL A 342 -11.69 8.73 -10.15
CA VAL A 342 -12.38 8.94 -11.43
C VAL A 342 -11.48 9.54 -12.53
N GLY A 343 -10.17 9.65 -12.28
CA GLY A 343 -9.19 10.16 -13.26
C GLY A 343 -8.96 11.68 -13.27
N GLU A 344 -9.56 12.42 -12.33
CA GLU A 344 -9.56 13.90 -12.28
C GLU A 344 -8.70 14.47 -11.12
N GLY A 345 -7.86 13.64 -10.49
CA GLY A 345 -7.03 14.04 -9.36
C GLY A 345 -5.90 15.01 -9.75
N THR A 346 -5.43 15.81 -8.78
CA THR A 346 -4.32 16.77 -8.99
C THR A 346 -2.96 16.07 -9.14
N GLY A 347 -2.87 14.81 -8.72
CA GLY A 347 -1.61 14.07 -8.64
C GLY A 347 -0.70 14.48 -7.48
N GLN A 348 -1.16 15.40 -6.62
CA GLN A 348 -0.47 15.79 -5.39
C GLN A 348 -0.86 14.88 -4.21
N SER A 349 -0.26 15.09 -3.04
CA SER A 349 -0.57 14.27 -1.86
C SER A 349 -1.90 14.63 -1.18
N LYS A 350 -2.43 15.82 -1.48
CA LYS A 350 -3.73 16.34 -1.05
C LYS A 350 -4.16 17.44 -2.04
N ASP A 351 -5.46 17.62 -2.21
CA ASP A 351 -6.08 18.60 -3.10
C ASP A 351 -6.55 19.82 -2.30
N ILE A 352 -5.62 20.72 -2.03
CA ILE A 352 -5.83 22.04 -1.43
C ILE A 352 -5.18 23.08 -2.32
N ASP A 353 -5.90 24.16 -2.61
CA ASP A 353 -5.46 25.23 -3.49
C ASP A 353 -5.58 26.61 -2.83
N GLN A 354 -5.21 27.66 -3.57
CA GLN A 354 -5.25 29.04 -3.07
C GLN A 354 -6.67 29.55 -2.78
N PHE A 355 -7.70 28.92 -3.36
CA PHE A 355 -9.09 29.33 -3.15
C PHE A 355 -9.59 28.82 -1.80
N ASP A 356 -9.13 27.67 -1.31
CA ASP A 356 -9.52 27.17 0.01
C ASP A 356 -9.30 28.22 1.12
N LEU A 357 -8.33 29.14 1.00
CA LEU A 357 -8.07 30.22 1.97
C LEU A 357 -9.24 31.19 2.17
N TYR A 358 -10.08 31.39 1.17
CA TYR A 358 -11.15 32.40 1.18
C TYR A 358 -12.55 31.79 1.24
N TYR A 359 -12.65 30.48 1.05
CA TYR A 359 -13.91 29.78 1.01
C TYR A 359 -14.14 29.09 2.34
N ARG A 360 -15.41 28.89 2.66
CA ARG A 360 -15.80 27.97 3.73
C ARG A 360 -15.98 26.57 3.15
N HIS A 361 -15.97 25.60 4.03
CA HIS A 361 -16.25 24.21 3.68
C HIS A 361 -17.50 23.75 4.41
N LEU A 362 -18.53 23.44 3.63
CA LEU A 362 -19.69 22.71 4.08
C LEU A 362 -19.29 21.24 4.21
N LEU A 363 -19.33 20.70 5.42
CA LEU A 363 -18.94 19.33 5.72
C LEU A 363 -20.13 18.49 6.12
N LEU A 364 -20.11 17.25 5.65
CA LEU A 364 -21.01 16.20 6.09
C LEU A 364 -20.23 15.26 7.00
N TRP A 365 -20.48 15.33 8.31
CA TRP A 365 -19.79 14.53 9.31
C TRP A 365 -20.65 13.33 9.73
N ASP A 366 -20.09 12.13 9.61
CA ASP A 366 -20.69 10.89 10.10
C ASP A 366 -20.14 10.60 11.50
N ASP A 367 -20.97 10.83 12.53
CA ASP A 367 -20.56 10.74 13.94
C ASP A 367 -20.37 9.28 14.39
N ASP A 368 -21.07 8.34 13.76
CA ASP A 368 -20.93 6.90 14.05
C ASP A 368 -19.58 6.36 13.54
N ARG A 369 -19.16 6.80 12.35
CA ARG A 369 -17.89 6.38 11.72
C ARG A 369 -16.70 7.27 12.11
N LEU A 370 -16.97 8.46 12.64
CA LEU A 370 -16.01 9.53 12.90
C LEU A 370 -15.26 9.94 11.63
N GLU A 371 -16.01 10.17 10.54
CA GLU A 371 -15.46 10.44 9.22
C GLU A 371 -16.23 11.54 8.47
N ILE A 372 -15.51 12.28 7.62
CA ILE A 372 -16.11 13.27 6.71
C ILE A 372 -16.70 12.52 5.51
N ALA A 373 -18.02 12.44 5.39
CA ALA A 373 -18.69 11.78 4.27
C ALA A 373 -18.50 12.54 2.94
N GLY A 374 -18.48 13.87 3.01
CA GLY A 374 -18.26 14.73 1.85
C GLY A 374 -18.05 16.17 2.28
N ALA A 375 -17.60 16.97 1.32
CA ALA A 375 -17.42 18.41 1.52
C ALA A 375 -17.80 19.19 0.26
N TYR A 376 -18.21 20.44 0.46
CA TYR A 376 -18.43 21.41 -0.61
C TYR A 376 -17.77 22.74 -0.22
N ARG A 377 -16.92 23.27 -1.11
CA ARG A 377 -16.36 24.60 -1.01
C ARG A 377 -17.42 25.68 -1.33
N LEU A 378 -17.66 26.62 -0.41
CA LEU A 378 -18.65 27.70 -0.49
C LEU A 378 -17.99 29.09 -0.48
N GLY A 379 -18.19 29.86 -1.56
CA GLY A 379 -17.62 31.19 -1.75
C GLY A 379 -18.62 32.26 -1.34
N GLU A 380 -18.48 32.78 -0.12
CA GLU A 380 -19.34 33.82 0.44
C GLU A 380 -18.83 35.21 0.00
N ILE A 381 -19.19 35.59 -1.21
CA ILE A 381 -18.60 36.76 -1.89
C ILE A 381 -18.80 38.06 -1.10
N TRP A 382 -19.94 38.18 -0.42
CA TRP A 382 -20.29 39.33 0.40
C TRP A 382 -19.39 39.51 1.65
N ARG A 383 -18.62 38.48 2.06
CA ARG A 383 -17.67 38.60 3.19
C ARG A 383 -16.32 39.17 2.78
N TRP A 384 -16.02 39.22 1.48
CA TRP A 384 -14.72 39.66 1.01
C TRP A 384 -14.70 41.19 0.93
N GLN A 385 -13.98 41.84 1.85
CA GLN A 385 -13.91 43.31 1.96
C GLN A 385 -13.41 44.01 0.69
N GLU A 386 -12.71 43.28 -0.17
CA GLU A 386 -12.41 43.68 -1.55
C GLU A 386 -12.84 42.52 -2.46
N HIS A 387 -13.30 42.85 -3.67
CA HIS A 387 -13.54 41.88 -4.75
C HIS A 387 -12.31 41.83 -5.69
N PRO A 388 -11.12 41.35 -5.29
CA PRO A 388 -10.13 41.07 -6.31
C PRO A 388 -10.74 40.01 -7.23
N LYS A 389 -10.74 40.29 -8.52
CA LYS A 389 -11.10 39.36 -9.62
C LYS A 389 -10.35 38.01 -9.57
N SER A 390 -9.47 37.80 -8.59
CA SER A 390 -8.67 36.61 -8.38
C SER A 390 -9.18 35.68 -7.27
N ARG A 391 -10.26 36.03 -6.55
CA ARG A 391 -10.78 35.20 -5.45
C ARG A 391 -11.85 34.19 -5.87
N LEU A 392 -12.57 34.41 -6.98
CA LEU A 392 -13.53 33.43 -7.50
C LEU A 392 -12.79 32.32 -8.27
N TYR A 393 -13.14 31.07 -7.99
CA TYR A 393 -12.59 29.90 -8.67
C TYR A 393 -13.07 29.86 -10.12
N SER A 394 -14.36 30.12 -10.36
CA SER A 394 -14.97 30.15 -11.69
C SER A 394 -14.33 31.20 -12.61
N GLN A 395 -13.74 32.27 -12.06
CA GLN A 395 -12.98 33.26 -12.83
C GLN A 395 -11.65 32.73 -13.38
N SER A 396 -11.14 31.61 -12.86
CA SER A 396 -10.01 30.91 -13.47
C SER A 396 -10.40 30.13 -14.73
N LEU A 397 -11.70 29.93 -14.95
CA LEU A 397 -12.28 29.15 -16.05
C LEU A 397 -13.02 30.03 -17.07
N PHE A 398 -13.62 31.13 -16.60
CA PHE A 398 -14.48 32.00 -17.40
C PHE A 398 -14.24 33.49 -17.13
N ASP A 399 -14.37 34.30 -18.18
CA ASP A 399 -14.41 35.76 -18.05
C ASP A 399 -15.86 36.23 -17.81
N TYR A 400 -16.08 36.90 -16.68
CA TYR A 400 -17.40 37.50 -16.38
C TYR A 400 -17.49 38.93 -16.92
N GLN A 401 -18.63 39.24 -17.53
CA GLN A 401 -18.97 40.60 -17.92
C GLN A 401 -19.26 41.48 -16.69
N PRO A 402 -18.99 42.80 -16.74
CA PRO A 402 -19.31 43.71 -15.63
C PRO A 402 -20.77 43.69 -15.20
N SER A 403 -21.70 43.32 -16.09
CA SER A 403 -23.12 43.15 -15.81
C SER A 403 -23.44 42.05 -14.79
N MET A 404 -22.48 41.20 -14.45
CA MET A 404 -22.64 40.11 -13.48
C MET A 404 -22.44 40.56 -12.03
N GLN A 405 -22.05 41.82 -11.79
CA GLN A 405 -21.85 42.36 -10.44
C GLN A 405 -23.05 42.14 -9.49
N PRO A 406 -24.32 42.35 -9.90
CA PRO A 406 -25.47 42.09 -9.04
C PRO A 406 -25.64 40.61 -8.66
N LEU A 407 -25.17 39.68 -9.51
CA LEU A 407 -25.15 38.25 -9.17
C LEU A 407 -24.16 37.99 -8.04
N PHE A 408 -22.99 38.64 -8.05
CA PHE A 408 -21.96 38.46 -7.05
C PHE A 408 -22.32 39.04 -5.67
N GLU A 409 -23.01 40.18 -5.62
CA GLU A 409 -23.45 40.81 -4.37
C GLU A 409 -24.39 39.92 -3.54
N GLN A 410 -25.17 39.06 -4.20
CA GLN A 410 -26.13 38.14 -3.57
C GLN A 410 -25.85 36.67 -3.95
N GLY A 411 -24.62 36.39 -4.38
CA GLY A 411 -24.22 35.11 -4.95
C GLY A 411 -23.38 34.29 -3.98
N LEU A 412 -23.67 33.00 -3.92
CA LEU A 412 -22.83 31.99 -3.29
C LEU A 412 -22.18 31.16 -4.39
N GLU A 413 -20.85 31.20 -4.46
CA GLU A 413 -20.14 30.33 -5.40
C GLU A 413 -20.00 28.92 -4.82
N LEU A 414 -20.40 27.92 -5.60
CA LEU A 414 -20.26 26.51 -5.29
C LEU A 414 -19.03 25.97 -6.03
N GLY A 415 -17.93 25.77 -5.30
CA GLY A 415 -16.66 25.36 -5.89
C GLY A 415 -16.49 23.84 -6.04
N ARG A 416 -15.35 23.33 -5.57
CA ARG A 416 -15.04 21.92 -5.65
C ARG A 416 -15.79 21.14 -4.57
N SER A 417 -16.54 20.11 -4.96
CA SER A 417 -17.23 19.19 -4.05
C SER A 417 -16.71 17.77 -4.17
N PHE A 418 -16.89 16.99 -3.12
CA PHE A 418 -16.67 15.55 -3.18
C PHE A 418 -17.59 14.83 -2.19
N VAL A 419 -17.92 13.59 -2.52
CA VAL A 419 -18.38 12.58 -1.57
C VAL A 419 -17.36 11.46 -1.66
N GLN A 420 -16.78 11.04 -0.52
CA GLN A 420 -15.68 10.09 -0.58
C GLN A 420 -16.17 8.69 -1.04
N PRO A 421 -15.31 7.87 -1.68
CA PRO A 421 -15.74 6.65 -2.38
C PRO A 421 -16.56 5.66 -1.56
N GLN A 422 -16.27 5.53 -0.26
CA GLN A 422 -17.02 4.63 0.62
C GLN A 422 -18.49 5.00 0.85
N TYR A 423 -18.91 6.21 0.49
CA TYR A 423 -20.31 6.63 0.51
C TYR A 423 -20.96 6.63 -0.88
N TRP A 424 -20.22 6.30 -1.95
CA TRP A 424 -20.78 6.23 -3.31
C TRP A 424 -21.86 5.15 -3.42
N GLY A 425 -22.86 5.40 -4.26
CA GLY A 425 -24.03 4.52 -4.40
C GLY A 425 -25.06 4.65 -3.25
N LEU A 426 -24.73 5.36 -2.17
CA LEU A 426 -25.72 5.82 -1.19
C LEU A 426 -26.39 7.12 -1.69
N ARG A 427 -27.10 7.81 -0.80
CA ARG A 427 -27.71 9.13 -1.03
C ARG A 427 -26.67 10.27 -1.14
N SER A 428 -25.56 10.01 -1.82
CA SER A 428 -24.37 10.87 -1.92
C SER A 428 -24.71 12.30 -2.37
N LEU A 429 -25.45 12.40 -3.48
CA LEU A 429 -25.85 13.69 -4.05
C LEU A 429 -26.89 14.39 -3.16
N ASP A 430 -27.84 13.62 -2.60
CA ASP A 430 -28.83 14.17 -1.65
C ASP A 430 -28.16 14.78 -0.41
N TYR A 431 -27.05 14.23 0.06
CA TYR A 431 -26.37 14.76 1.24
C TYR A 431 -25.82 16.17 0.97
N LEU A 432 -25.22 16.40 -0.19
CA LEU A 432 -24.70 17.73 -0.56
C LEU A 432 -25.85 18.73 -0.72
N TRP A 433 -26.96 18.33 -1.36
CA TRP A 433 -28.13 19.19 -1.50
C TRP A 433 -28.81 19.51 -0.16
N GLN A 434 -28.90 18.55 0.76
CA GLN A 434 -29.36 18.81 2.13
C GLN A 434 -28.46 19.81 2.84
N GLY A 435 -27.14 19.68 2.68
CA GLY A 435 -26.17 20.62 3.22
C GLY A 435 -26.34 22.04 2.66
N ILE A 436 -26.45 22.19 1.33
CA ILE A 436 -26.71 23.49 0.68
C ILE A 436 -28.05 24.07 1.16
N GLY A 437 -29.10 23.25 1.24
CA GLY A 437 -30.40 23.69 1.72
C GLY A 437 -30.38 24.16 3.17
N ALA A 438 -29.64 23.47 4.05
CA ALA A 438 -29.44 23.88 5.44
C ALA A 438 -28.68 25.20 5.52
N TYR A 439 -27.64 25.37 4.72
CA TYR A 439 -26.87 26.61 4.62
C TYR A 439 -27.75 27.80 4.15
N LEU A 440 -28.53 27.62 3.07
CA LEU A 440 -29.40 28.67 2.54
C LEU A 440 -30.51 29.08 3.51
N ARG A 441 -30.99 28.14 4.35
CA ARG A 441 -31.98 28.45 5.38
C ARG A 441 -31.45 29.43 6.43
N SER A 442 -30.16 29.34 6.77
CA SER A 442 -29.52 30.29 7.70
C SER A 442 -28.96 31.54 7.03
N HIS A 443 -28.86 31.56 5.69
CA HIS A 443 -28.29 32.66 4.90
C HIS A 443 -29.30 33.18 3.86
N THR A 444 -30.40 33.76 4.31
CA THR A 444 -31.51 34.22 3.44
C THR A 444 -31.15 35.36 2.49
N GLN A 445 -29.99 36.01 2.70
CA GLN A 445 -29.45 37.00 1.77
C GLN A 445 -28.94 36.40 0.45
N VAL A 446 -28.67 35.09 0.42
CA VAL A 446 -28.21 34.40 -0.79
C VAL A 446 -29.38 34.25 -1.74
N ARG A 447 -29.26 34.87 -2.92
CA ARG A 447 -30.26 34.80 -3.99
C ARG A 447 -29.83 33.87 -5.12
N TYR A 448 -28.52 33.81 -5.41
CA TYR A 448 -28.00 33.05 -6.54
C TYR A 448 -26.97 32.01 -6.08
N LEU A 449 -27.11 30.79 -6.60
CA LEU A 449 -26.06 29.78 -6.57
C LEU A 449 -25.41 29.76 -7.96
N PHE A 450 -24.09 29.75 -8.03
CA PHE A 450 -23.36 29.62 -9.29
C PHE A 450 -22.02 28.93 -9.04
N GLY A 451 -21.36 28.38 -10.06
CA GLY A 451 -20.09 27.67 -9.89
C GLY A 451 -19.81 26.71 -11.03
#